data_AF-A0A0C3GZX0-F1
#
_entry.id   AF-A0A0C3GZX0-F1
#
_cell.length_a   1.000
_cell.length_b   1.000
_cell.length_c   1.000
_cell.angle_alpha   90.00
_cell.angle_beta   90.00
_cell.angle_gamma   90.00
#
_symmetry.space_group_name_H-M   'P 1'
#
loop_
_entity.id
_entity.type
_entity.pdbx_description
1 polymer ?
#
loop_
_entity_poly.entity_id
_entity_poly.type
_entity_poly.pdbx_seq_one_letter_code
_entity_poly.pdbx_strand_id
1 'polypeptide(L)'
;MLGKEHPSSTAARAHQNLSIVPTLHRFPKYALGFFTSIKLDFSTLNLDLFQPDQPGWKIWLSTVQVLLEEANLAILGLELRLREKYYEAYPDEEFDNGYKDRIWEIYQNFIQPVASLHGLKNFYVHLNWACTIGFPGVGVLDGREEIEGKLERMVMGDGYDAWKCGKVVRIEGHLRGAY
;
A
#
# COMPACT_ATOMS: atom_id res chain seq x y z
N MET A 1 29.65 43.64 8.29
CA MET A 1 28.67 42.83 9.06
C MET A 1 28.08 41.82 8.09
N LEU A 2 28.52 40.56 8.18
CA LEU A 2 28.07 39.46 7.33
C LEU A 2 26.93 38.73 8.07
N GLY A 3 25.72 38.78 7.50
CA GLY A 3 24.58 38.02 7.99
C GLY A 3 24.81 36.53 7.78
N LYS A 4 24.80 35.77 8.87
CA LYS A 4 24.79 34.30 8.83
C LYS A 4 23.37 33.86 8.47
N GLU A 5 23.18 33.38 7.25
CA GLU A 5 22.00 32.62 6.87
C GLU A 5 22.01 31.29 7.61
N HIS A 6 20.99 31.06 8.44
CA HIS A 6 20.69 29.74 8.98
C HIS A 6 20.07 28.89 7.86
N PRO A 7 20.66 27.75 7.46
CA PRO A 7 19.98 26.85 6.54
C PRO A 7 18.76 26.25 7.23
N SER A 8 17.61 26.52 6.61
CA SER A 8 16.30 26.01 6.97
C SER A 8 16.33 24.48 7.14
N SER A 9 15.98 24.04 8.34
CA SER A 9 15.94 22.66 8.84
C SER A 9 14.83 21.80 8.20
N THR A 10 14.47 22.05 6.94
CA THR A 10 13.42 21.30 6.22
C THR A 10 14.00 20.27 5.26
N ALA A 11 15.27 20.39 4.87
CA ALA A 11 15.94 19.43 3.98
C ALA A 11 16.38 18.12 4.67
N ALA A 12 16.45 18.09 6.01
CA ALA A 12 17.05 16.99 6.77
C ALA A 12 16.07 15.86 7.16
N ARG A 13 14.78 15.95 6.82
CA ARG A 13 13.76 14.93 7.17
C ARG A 13 13.33 14.02 6.01
N ALA A 14 13.91 14.19 4.82
CA ALA A 14 13.68 13.28 3.68
C ALA A 14 14.47 11.96 3.79
N HIS A 15 15.31 11.81 4.81
CA HIS A 15 16.10 10.60 5.05
C HIS A 15 15.41 9.72 6.09
N GLN A 16 14.61 8.73 5.65
CA GLN A 16 14.47 7.39 6.27
C GLN A 16 13.31 6.53 5.75
N ASN A 17 12.64 6.89 4.66
CA ASN A 17 11.85 5.89 3.93
C ASN A 17 12.80 5.09 3.05
N LEU A 18 13.35 4.00 3.59
CA LEU A 18 13.80 2.87 2.79
C LEU A 18 12.61 2.50 1.90
N SER A 19 12.63 2.96 0.64
CA SER A 19 11.69 2.47 -0.36
C SER A 19 11.90 0.96 -0.42
N ILE A 20 10.93 0.19 0.06
CA ILE A 20 11.04 -1.27 0.21
C ILE A 20 11.20 -1.92 -1.19
N VAL A 21 10.72 -1.22 -2.22
CA VAL A 21 10.68 -1.65 -3.62
C VAL A 21 12.10 -1.96 -4.18
N PRO A 22 13.13 -1.08 -4.10
CA PRO A 22 14.50 -1.45 -4.47
C PRO A 22 15.23 -2.35 -3.44
N THR A 23 14.63 -2.70 -2.31
CA THR A 23 15.33 -3.43 -1.22
C THR A 23 15.31 -4.94 -1.43
N LEU A 24 14.30 -5.50 -2.10
CA LEU A 24 14.26 -6.93 -2.42
C LEU A 24 15.44 -7.35 -3.32
N HIS A 25 15.87 -6.47 -4.22
CA HIS A 25 17.06 -6.65 -5.05
C HIS A 25 18.38 -6.72 -4.27
N ARG A 26 18.39 -6.30 -3.00
CA ARG A 26 19.59 -6.34 -2.14
C ARG A 26 19.77 -7.69 -1.45
N PHE A 27 18.72 -8.49 -1.37
CA PHE A 27 18.85 -9.83 -0.83
C PHE A 27 19.47 -10.76 -1.88
N PRO A 28 20.30 -11.73 -1.46
CA PRO A 28 20.70 -12.80 -2.35
C PRO A 28 19.45 -13.50 -2.91
N LYS A 29 19.42 -13.73 -4.22
CA LYS A 29 18.28 -14.35 -4.94
C LYS A 29 17.75 -15.61 -4.24
N TYR A 30 18.65 -16.52 -3.84
CA TYR A 30 18.31 -17.75 -3.13
C TYR A 30 17.59 -17.52 -1.80
N ALA A 31 17.79 -16.39 -1.13
CA ALA A 31 17.19 -16.11 0.17
C ALA A 31 15.69 -15.79 0.05
N LEU A 32 15.26 -15.24 -1.10
CA LEU A 32 13.86 -14.88 -1.35
C LEU A 32 12.94 -16.12 -1.35
N GLY A 33 13.45 -17.27 -1.79
CA GLY A 33 12.74 -18.54 -1.76
C GLY A 33 12.36 -19.05 -0.36
N PHE A 34 12.98 -18.51 0.69
CA PHE A 34 12.71 -18.87 2.09
C PHE A 34 11.78 -17.89 2.80
N PHE A 35 11.42 -16.76 2.17
CA PHE A 35 10.50 -15.81 2.78
C PHE A 35 9.08 -16.37 2.78
N THR A 36 8.52 -16.47 3.98
CA THR A 36 7.12 -16.90 4.20
C THR A 36 6.17 -15.72 4.35
N SER A 37 6.69 -14.53 4.61
CA SER A 37 5.91 -13.29 4.68
C SER A 37 6.73 -12.10 4.23
N ILE A 38 6.17 -11.31 3.31
CA ILE A 38 6.71 -10.02 2.89
C ILE A 38 5.63 -8.97 3.11
N LYS A 39 6.02 -7.86 3.74
CA LYS A 39 5.13 -6.72 4.02
C LYS A 39 5.72 -5.48 3.37
N LEU A 40 4.95 -4.84 2.51
CA LEU A 40 5.34 -3.67 1.76
C LEU A 40 4.46 -2.49 2.19
N ASP A 41 5.09 -1.49 2.82
CA ASP A 41 4.46 -0.24 3.25
C ASP A 41 4.65 0.85 2.18
N PHE A 42 3.54 1.39 1.69
CA PHE A 42 3.49 2.50 0.74
C PHE A 42 2.90 3.73 1.44
N SER A 43 3.72 4.77 1.61
CA SER A 43 3.28 6.05 2.16
C SER A 43 2.44 6.86 1.16
N THR A 44 1.80 7.90 1.67
CA THR A 44 0.91 8.84 0.97
C THR A 44 1.44 9.39 -0.36
N LEU A 45 2.75 9.63 -0.45
CA LEU A 45 3.41 10.15 -1.66
C LEU A 45 3.77 9.06 -2.69
N ASN A 46 3.58 7.78 -2.36
CA ASN A 46 4.09 6.68 -3.15
C ASN A 46 3.09 6.15 -4.18
N LEU A 47 1.79 6.12 -3.88
CA LEU A 47 0.80 5.49 -4.77
C LEU A 47 0.73 6.13 -6.15
N ASP A 48 0.73 7.48 -6.20
CA ASP A 48 0.75 8.22 -7.46
C ASP A 48 2.05 7.95 -8.24
N LEU A 49 3.19 7.84 -7.56
CA LEU A 49 4.49 7.54 -8.21
C LEU A 49 4.55 6.12 -8.79
N PHE A 50 3.68 5.23 -8.34
CA PHE A 50 3.56 3.85 -8.80
C PHE A 50 2.38 3.64 -9.76
N GLN A 51 1.91 4.69 -10.44
CA GLN A 51 0.93 4.58 -11.53
C GLN A 51 1.62 4.39 -12.90
N PRO A 52 0.91 3.88 -13.93
CA PRO A 52 1.42 3.85 -15.30
C PRO A 52 2.06 5.18 -15.72
N ASP A 53 3.16 5.09 -16.47
CA ASP A 53 3.98 6.22 -16.93
C ASP A 53 4.71 7.03 -15.84
N GLN A 54 4.60 6.64 -14.56
CA GLN A 54 5.31 7.31 -13.47
C GLN A 54 6.67 6.66 -13.16
N PRO A 55 7.65 7.43 -12.60
CA PRO A 55 8.99 6.92 -12.36
C PRO A 55 9.05 5.66 -11.47
N GLY A 56 8.16 5.56 -10.49
CA GLY A 56 8.10 4.41 -9.58
C GLY A 56 7.55 3.15 -10.24
N TRP A 57 6.75 3.26 -11.31
CA TRP A 57 6.10 2.12 -11.95
C TRP A 57 7.06 1.03 -12.38
N LYS A 58 8.17 1.40 -13.02
CA LYS A 58 9.21 0.43 -13.43
C LYS A 58 9.83 -0.29 -12.24
N ILE A 59 10.00 0.41 -11.12
CA ILE A 59 10.55 -0.17 -9.89
C ILE A 59 9.55 -1.16 -9.29
N TRP A 60 8.25 -0.82 -9.33
CA TRP A 60 7.18 -1.71 -8.88
C TRP A 60 7.09 -2.98 -9.72
N LEU A 61 7.06 -2.85 -11.06
CA LEU A 61 7.08 -4.00 -11.97
C LEU A 61 8.32 -4.88 -11.75
N SER A 62 9.50 -4.28 -11.61
CA SER A 62 10.74 -5.01 -11.30
C SER A 62 10.67 -5.77 -9.98
N THR A 63 9.99 -5.21 -8.98
CA THR A 63 9.80 -5.86 -7.67
C THR A 63 8.90 -7.07 -7.77
N VAL A 64 7.77 -6.93 -8.47
CA VAL A 64 6.86 -8.05 -8.74
C VAL A 64 7.57 -9.13 -9.55
N GLN A 65 8.37 -8.76 -10.55
CA GLN A 65 9.15 -9.71 -11.34
C GLN A 65 10.13 -10.51 -10.49
N VAL A 66 10.83 -9.85 -9.56
CA VAL A 66 11.75 -10.55 -8.63
C VAL A 66 11.00 -11.52 -7.74
N LEU A 67 9.83 -11.16 -7.22
CA LEU A 67 9.02 -12.08 -6.43
C LEU A 67 8.56 -13.27 -7.26
N LEU A 68 8.17 -13.05 -8.51
CA LEU A 68 7.73 -14.09 -9.42
C LEU A 68 8.87 -15.09 -9.73
N GLU A 69 10.09 -14.59 -9.95
CA GLU A 69 11.23 -15.41 -10.36
C GLU A 69 11.90 -16.14 -9.19
N GLU A 70 11.99 -15.50 -8.02
CA GLU A 70 12.92 -15.93 -6.97
C GLU A 70 12.21 -16.38 -5.68
N ALA A 71 10.94 -16.00 -5.47
CA ALA A 71 10.21 -16.38 -4.26
C ALA A 71 9.46 -17.70 -4.41
N ASN A 72 9.31 -18.43 -3.30
CA ASN A 72 8.42 -19.60 -3.25
C ASN A 72 6.99 -19.12 -2.95
N LEU A 73 6.24 -18.82 -4.01
CA LEU A 73 4.89 -18.26 -3.90
C LEU A 73 3.96 -19.14 -3.05
N ALA A 74 4.09 -20.46 -3.13
CA ALA A 74 3.24 -21.43 -2.42
C ALA A 74 3.30 -21.33 -0.88
N ILE A 75 4.38 -20.74 -0.34
CA ILE A 75 4.54 -20.51 1.09
C ILE A 75 4.52 -19.02 1.48
N LEU A 76 4.60 -18.14 0.49
CA LEU A 76 4.72 -16.69 0.68
C LEU A 76 3.34 -16.05 0.91
N GLY A 77 3.20 -15.37 2.05
CA GLY A 77 2.16 -14.38 2.28
C GLY A 77 2.64 -12.97 1.92
N LEU A 78 1.95 -12.29 1.00
CA LEU A 78 2.26 -10.91 0.62
C LEU A 78 1.24 -9.93 1.23
N GLU A 79 1.73 -8.92 1.95
CA GLU A 79 0.91 -7.89 2.58
C GLU A 79 1.28 -6.51 2.01
N LEU A 80 0.32 -5.82 1.39
CA LEU A 80 0.48 -4.47 0.88
C LEU A 80 -0.26 -3.51 1.79
N ARG A 81 0.44 -2.49 2.29
CA ARG A 81 -0.14 -1.45 3.15
C ARG A 81 -0.10 -0.13 2.43
N LEU A 82 -1.26 0.41 2.14
CA LEU A 82 -1.42 1.60 1.32
C LEU A 82 -1.95 2.74 2.20
N ARG A 83 -1.15 3.80 2.34
CA ARG A 83 -1.58 5.06 2.98
C ARG A 83 -1.95 6.04 1.88
N GLU A 84 -3.18 6.55 1.88
CA GLU A 84 -3.58 7.64 0.96
C GLU A 84 -3.15 9.01 1.52
N LYS A 85 -3.15 10.06 0.68
CA LYS A 85 -2.66 11.41 1.02
C LYS A 85 -3.74 12.38 1.55
N TYR A 86 -4.89 12.39 0.90
CA TYR A 86 -6.06 13.26 1.09
C TYR A 86 -6.79 13.32 2.46
N TYR A 87 -6.48 12.51 3.48
CA TYR A 87 -7.24 12.50 4.74
C TYR A 87 -6.50 13.15 5.92
N GLU A 88 -5.18 13.31 5.83
CA GLU A 88 -4.45 13.98 6.92
C GLU A 88 -4.69 15.51 6.96
N ALA A 89 -5.42 16.12 6.02
CA ALA A 89 -5.46 17.58 5.95
C ALA A 89 -6.71 18.30 5.41
N TYR A 90 -7.73 17.65 4.83
CA TYR A 90 -8.80 18.41 4.15
C TYR A 90 -10.22 18.06 4.62
N PRO A 91 -10.97 19.03 5.19
CA PRO A 91 -12.39 18.89 5.45
C PRO A 91 -13.14 18.98 4.12
N ASP A 92 -13.84 17.91 3.73
CA ASP A 92 -15.00 17.79 2.82
C ASP A 92 -15.08 18.55 1.47
N GLU A 93 -14.19 19.49 1.14
CA GLU A 93 -14.33 20.43 0.02
C GLU A 93 -13.60 19.98 -1.27
N GLU A 94 -12.73 18.95 -1.20
CA GLU A 94 -11.99 18.43 -2.37
C GLU A 94 -12.48 17.07 -2.90
N PHE A 95 -13.51 16.48 -2.29
CA PHE A 95 -14.15 15.27 -2.84
C PHE A 95 -15.07 15.66 -4.00
N ASP A 96 -14.48 15.94 -5.17
CA ASP A 96 -15.26 16.15 -6.38
C ASP A 96 -16.07 14.90 -6.76
N ASN A 97 -17.07 15.10 -7.62
CA ASN A 97 -17.84 14.05 -8.27
C ASN A 97 -16.92 13.25 -9.23
N GLY A 98 -16.07 12.38 -8.70
CA GLY A 98 -15.11 11.59 -9.46
C GLY A 98 -13.94 11.05 -8.64
N TYR A 99 -13.71 11.59 -7.44
CA TYR A 99 -12.65 11.13 -6.55
C TYR A 99 -12.65 9.61 -6.31
N LYS A 100 -13.82 9.02 -6.05
CA LYS A 100 -13.97 7.57 -5.79
C LYS A 100 -13.51 6.73 -6.97
N ASP A 101 -13.90 7.12 -8.19
CA ASP A 101 -13.54 6.38 -9.40
C ASP A 101 -12.04 6.50 -9.68
N ARG A 102 -11.46 7.70 -9.51
CA ARG A 102 -10.00 7.91 -9.67
C ARG A 102 -9.19 7.10 -8.67
N ILE A 103 -9.59 7.09 -7.41
CA ILE A 103 -8.90 6.32 -6.36
C ILE A 103 -9.03 4.82 -6.62
N TRP A 104 -10.22 4.37 -7.01
CA TRP A 104 -10.44 2.98 -7.38
C TRP A 104 -9.53 2.57 -8.55
N GLU A 105 -9.43 3.39 -9.60
CA GLU A 105 -8.53 3.17 -10.73
C GLU A 105 -7.05 3.11 -10.28
N ILE A 106 -6.62 4.03 -9.41
CA ILE A 106 -5.26 4.06 -8.84
C ILE A 106 -4.94 2.74 -8.13
N TYR A 107 -5.88 2.21 -7.34
CA TYR A 107 -5.71 0.93 -6.67
C TYR A 107 -5.68 -0.24 -7.64
N GLN A 108 -6.58 -0.27 -8.63
CA GLN A 108 -6.59 -1.33 -9.63
C GLN A 108 -5.27 -1.37 -10.40
N ASN A 109 -4.80 -0.22 -10.87
CA ASN A 109 -3.52 -0.09 -11.57
C ASN A 109 -2.36 -0.56 -10.69
N PHE A 110 -2.34 -0.15 -9.43
CA PHE A 110 -1.29 -0.53 -8.49
C PHE A 110 -1.27 -2.04 -8.20
N ILE A 111 -2.44 -2.67 -8.06
CA ILE A 111 -2.58 -4.10 -7.74
C ILE A 111 -2.42 -4.99 -8.97
N GLN A 112 -2.74 -4.50 -10.17
CA GLN A 112 -2.76 -5.29 -11.40
C GLN A 112 -1.48 -6.12 -11.64
N PRO A 113 -0.25 -5.59 -11.45
CA PRO A 113 0.97 -6.39 -11.63
C PRO A 113 1.04 -7.59 -10.70
N VAL A 114 0.53 -7.45 -9.47
CA VAL A 114 0.54 -8.50 -8.44
C VAL A 114 -0.31 -9.69 -8.85
N ALA A 115 -1.31 -9.50 -9.71
CA ALA A 115 -2.13 -10.60 -10.23
C ALA A 115 -1.30 -11.64 -11.01
N SER A 116 -0.09 -11.30 -11.46
CA SER A 116 0.84 -12.27 -12.07
C SER A 116 1.47 -13.25 -11.07
N LEU A 117 1.41 -12.97 -9.76
CA LEU A 117 1.95 -13.82 -8.69
C LEU A 117 1.00 -14.99 -8.36
N HIS A 118 0.72 -15.81 -9.37
CA HIS A 118 -0.15 -16.98 -9.21
C HIS A 118 0.44 -17.99 -8.23
N GLY A 119 -0.38 -18.44 -7.27
CA GLY A 119 0.03 -19.44 -6.28
C GLY A 119 0.58 -18.87 -4.98
N LEU A 120 0.43 -17.56 -4.72
CA LEU A 120 0.65 -16.98 -3.40
C LEU A 120 -0.11 -17.77 -2.32
N LYS A 121 0.51 -18.00 -1.16
CA LYS A 121 -0.16 -18.62 -0.01
C LYS A 121 -1.32 -17.76 0.47
N ASN A 122 -1.04 -16.47 0.66
CA ASN A 122 -2.00 -15.46 1.10
C ASN A 122 -1.63 -14.11 0.47
N PHE A 123 -2.64 -13.31 0.18
CA PHE A 123 -2.48 -11.93 -0.22
C PHE A 123 -3.39 -11.03 0.61
N TYR A 124 -2.82 -9.97 1.19
CA TYR A 124 -3.55 -9.03 2.02
C TYR A 124 -3.32 -7.61 1.54
N VAL A 125 -4.39 -6.85 1.38
CA VAL A 125 -4.34 -5.41 1.15
C VAL A 125 -4.86 -4.72 2.39
N HIS A 126 -4.09 -3.79 2.93
CA HIS A 126 -4.50 -2.93 4.03
C HIS A 126 -4.52 -1.48 3.58
N LEU A 127 -5.71 -0.92 3.44
CA LEU A 127 -5.90 0.52 3.24
C LEU A 127 -5.88 1.17 4.63
N ASN A 128 -5.03 2.15 4.86
CA ASN A 128 -4.79 2.66 6.21
C ASN A 128 -5.83 3.69 6.71
N TRP A 129 -7.03 3.75 6.12
CA TRP A 129 -8.05 4.77 6.40
C TRP A 129 -9.47 4.22 6.56
N ALA A 130 -10.34 5.08 7.13
CA ALA A 130 -11.78 5.07 6.95
C ALA A 130 -12.12 5.42 5.48
N CYS A 131 -12.28 4.42 4.62
CA CYS A 131 -12.77 4.60 3.26
C CYS A 131 -14.18 5.24 3.29
N THR A 132 -14.30 6.47 2.78
CA THR A 132 -15.58 7.18 2.53
C THR A 132 -16.46 6.54 1.45
N ILE A 133 -16.21 5.27 1.12
CA ILE A 133 -17.18 4.45 0.38
C ILE A 133 -18.27 3.93 1.34
N GLY A 134 -18.05 4.03 2.66
CA GLY A 134 -19.12 3.92 3.64
C GLY A 134 -20.09 5.10 3.54
N PHE A 135 -21.37 4.80 3.34
CA PHE A 135 -22.46 5.77 3.36
C PHE A 135 -22.49 6.55 4.68
N PRO A 136 -22.74 7.88 4.67
CA PRO A 136 -23.00 8.62 5.90
C PRO A 136 -24.20 8.01 6.64
N GLY A 137 -24.00 7.57 7.88
CA GLY A 137 -25.06 7.00 8.73
C GLY A 137 -25.03 5.48 8.92
N VAL A 138 -24.13 4.75 8.26
CA VAL A 138 -23.91 3.32 8.49
C VAL A 138 -22.64 3.18 9.34
N GLY A 139 -22.81 2.99 10.65
CA GLY A 139 -21.71 3.08 11.61
C GLY A 139 -20.54 2.15 11.32
N VAL A 140 -19.30 2.66 11.45
CA VAL A 140 -17.96 2.04 11.62
C VAL A 140 -17.57 0.83 10.73
N LEU A 141 -18.49 0.24 9.97
CA LEU A 141 -18.21 -0.73 8.90
C LEU A 141 -17.93 0.06 7.62
N ASP A 142 -16.78 0.72 7.74
CA ASP A 142 -15.97 1.32 6.70
C ASP A 142 -15.94 0.45 5.43
N GLY A 143 -16.27 1.03 4.26
CA GLY A 143 -16.25 0.36 2.95
C GLY A 143 -14.88 -0.21 2.54
N ARG A 144 -13.86 0.00 3.39
CA ARG A 144 -12.57 -0.66 3.40
C ARG A 144 -12.64 -2.17 3.23
N GLU A 145 -13.48 -2.89 3.98
CA GLU A 145 -13.54 -4.35 3.87
C GLU A 145 -13.94 -4.78 2.46
N GLU A 146 -14.91 -4.08 1.88
CA GLU A 146 -15.38 -4.35 0.52
C GLU A 146 -14.28 -4.08 -0.51
N ILE A 147 -13.59 -2.95 -0.41
CA ILE A 147 -12.54 -2.57 -1.36
C ILE A 147 -11.30 -3.45 -1.23
N GLU A 148 -10.81 -3.65 -0.01
CA GLU A 148 -9.69 -4.56 0.24
C GLU A 148 -10.03 -5.95 -0.30
N GLY A 149 -11.22 -6.46 -0.01
CA GLY A 149 -11.68 -7.75 -0.51
C GLY A 149 -11.74 -7.80 -2.04
N LYS A 150 -12.18 -6.72 -2.71
CA LYS A 150 -12.17 -6.65 -4.19
C LYS A 150 -10.74 -6.70 -4.74
N LEU A 151 -9.82 -5.90 -4.19
CA LEU A 151 -8.42 -5.88 -4.62
C LEU A 151 -7.72 -7.22 -4.37
N GLU A 152 -8.04 -7.88 -3.25
CA GLU A 152 -7.49 -9.19 -2.91
C GLU A 152 -7.98 -10.28 -3.86
N ARG A 153 -9.28 -10.28 -4.20
CA ARG A 153 -9.87 -11.22 -5.17
C ARG A 153 -9.33 -11.01 -6.59
N MET A 154 -8.90 -9.80 -6.96
CA MET A 154 -8.21 -9.58 -8.24
C MET A 154 -6.92 -10.40 -8.37
N VAL A 155 -6.25 -10.73 -7.26
CA VAL A 155 -5.01 -11.50 -7.25
C VAL A 155 -5.26 -12.98 -6.94
N MET A 156 -6.12 -13.26 -5.95
CA MET A 156 -6.32 -14.61 -5.40
C MET A 156 -7.53 -15.36 -5.99
N GLY A 157 -8.38 -14.67 -6.77
CA GLY A 157 -9.61 -15.20 -7.36
C GLY A 157 -10.86 -14.94 -6.52
N ASP A 158 -12.04 -15.08 -7.14
CA ASP A 158 -13.34 -14.66 -6.60
C ASP A 158 -13.74 -15.34 -5.27
N GLY A 159 -13.23 -16.55 -5.02
CA GLY A 159 -13.51 -17.31 -3.80
C GLY A 159 -12.65 -16.94 -2.59
N TYR A 160 -11.68 -16.03 -2.77
CA TYR A 160 -10.75 -15.67 -1.71
C TYR A 160 -11.39 -14.75 -0.66
N ASP A 161 -11.15 -15.08 0.61
CA ASP A 161 -11.60 -14.35 1.78
C ASP A 161 -10.44 -14.21 2.76
N ALA A 162 -9.82 -13.02 2.75
CA ALA A 162 -8.63 -12.77 3.53
C ALA A 162 -8.85 -12.91 5.04
N TRP A 163 -10.05 -12.62 5.55
CA TRP A 163 -10.38 -12.73 6.98
C TRP A 163 -10.40 -14.19 7.43
N LYS A 164 -10.98 -15.08 6.63
CA LYS A 164 -10.88 -16.52 6.86
C LYS A 164 -9.45 -17.04 6.75
N CYS A 165 -8.63 -16.38 5.96
CA CYS A 165 -7.21 -16.69 5.81
C CYS A 165 -6.31 -16.02 6.87
N GLY A 166 -6.87 -15.38 7.90
CA GLY A 166 -6.12 -14.83 9.03
C GLY A 166 -5.67 -13.38 8.90
N LYS A 167 -6.30 -12.59 8.01
CA LYS A 167 -6.14 -11.14 7.99
C LYS A 167 -6.59 -10.52 9.32
N VAL A 168 -5.86 -9.54 9.81
CA VAL A 168 -6.14 -8.85 11.07
C VAL A 168 -6.31 -7.35 10.82
N VAL A 169 -7.36 -6.73 11.36
CA VAL A 169 -7.53 -5.28 11.35
C VAL A 169 -6.42 -4.67 12.20
N ARG A 170 -5.61 -3.80 11.61
CA ARG A 170 -4.70 -2.95 12.39
C ARG A 170 -5.30 -1.56 12.49
N ILE A 171 -5.74 -1.23 13.70
CA ILE A 171 -5.96 0.16 14.09
C ILE A 171 -4.57 0.65 14.53
N GLU A 172 -3.89 1.41 13.67
CA GLU A 172 -2.70 2.13 14.11
C GLU A 172 -3.14 3.15 15.16
N GLY A 173 -2.82 2.88 16.43
CA GLY A 173 -3.23 3.70 17.55
C GLY A 173 -2.69 5.12 17.41
N HIS A 174 -3.56 6.07 17.06
CA HIS A 174 -3.45 7.45 17.52
C HIS A 174 -3.96 7.53 18.97
N LEU A 175 -3.22 6.92 19.90
CA LEU A 175 -3.19 7.43 21.27
C LEU A 175 -2.19 8.59 21.28
N ARG A 176 -2.61 9.76 20.78
CA ARG A 176 -2.01 11.02 21.21
C ARG A 176 -2.74 11.46 22.48
N GLY A 177 -1.91 11.66 23.51
CA GLY A 177 -2.28 11.81 24.91
C GLY A 177 -3.48 12.70 25.18
N ALA A 178 -4.38 12.16 26.01
CA ALA A 178 -5.01 12.96 27.04
C ALA A 178 -3.92 13.50 27.97
N TYR A 179 -3.64 14.78 27.86
CA TYR A 179 -3.23 15.66 28.96
C TYR A 179 -3.81 17.04 28.70
#